data_AF-A0A7D9MGM6-F1
#
_entry.id   AF-A0A7D9MGM6-F1
#
_cell.length_a   1.000
_cell.length_b   1.000
_cell.length_c   1.000
_cell.angle_alpha   90.00
_cell.angle_beta   90.00
_cell.angle_gamma   90.00
#
_symmetry.space_group_name_H-M   'P 1'
#
loop_
_entity.id
_entity.type
_entity.pdbx_description
1 polymer ?
#
loop_
_entity_poly.entity_id
_entity_poly.type
_entity_poly.pdbx_seq_one_letter_code
_entity_poly.pdbx_strand_id
1 'polypeptide(L)'
;MEVTAQDQKFAGLLRLLDEATSSLLAAITRARPINPYDESKLLLIKHFSLSTFDRVKAYLEATPTHEEKLAMFSSRTEVLIDDVSMNDVRKYCVLRHAPPQVRLQLAGSRFDSLPLEDLVNEADILTQRANLDALAVAAVFSKGKNKNKKK
;
A
#
# COMPACT_ATOMS: atom_id res chain seq x y z
N MET A 1 -15.04 0.27 40.56
CA MET A 1 -14.24 -0.03 39.35
C MET A 1 -13.11 0.97 39.33
N GLU A 2 -11.87 0.51 39.46
CA GLU A 2 -10.71 1.39 39.32
C GLU A 2 -10.55 1.75 37.84
N VAL A 3 -10.56 3.05 37.53
CA VAL A 3 -10.30 3.56 36.19
C VAL A 3 -8.79 3.49 35.97
N THR A 4 -8.35 2.69 35.01
CA THR A 4 -6.92 2.51 34.75
C THR A 4 -6.34 3.71 33.99
N ALA A 5 -5.02 3.90 34.05
CA ALA A 5 -4.34 4.94 33.27
C ALA A 5 -4.56 4.78 31.75
N GLN A 6 -4.79 3.56 31.28
CA GLN A 6 -5.15 3.24 29.89
C GLN A 6 -6.56 3.76 29.55
N ASP A 7 -7.52 3.59 30.45
CA ASP A 7 -8.89 4.09 30.27
C ASP A 7 -8.95 5.62 30.17
N GLN A 8 -8.10 6.32 30.95
CA GLN A 8 -7.99 7.78 30.89
C GLN A 8 -7.38 8.27 29.57
N LYS A 9 -6.32 7.60 29.08
CA LYS A 9 -5.73 7.90 27.77
C LYS A 9 -6.72 7.65 26.63
N PHE A 10 -7.50 6.58 26.72
CA PHE A 10 -8.52 6.23 25.75
C PHE A 10 -9.69 7.24 25.74
N ALA A 11 -10.17 7.67 26.91
CA ALA A 11 -11.18 8.73 27.01
C ALA A 11 -10.67 10.07 26.47
N GLY A 12 -9.39 10.39 26.66
CA GLY A 12 -8.73 11.53 26.06
C GLY A 12 -8.69 11.46 24.53
N LEU A 13 -8.39 10.28 23.97
CA LEU A 13 -8.37 10.03 22.54
C LEU A 13 -9.76 10.25 21.91
N LEU A 14 -10.83 9.70 22.51
CA LEU A 14 -12.20 9.86 22.02
C LEU A 14 -12.68 11.32 22.01
N ARG A 15 -12.17 12.17 22.90
CA ARG A 15 -12.54 13.60 22.96
C ARG A 15 -11.92 14.45 21.86
N LEU A 16 -10.83 13.97 21.26
CA LEU A 16 -10.07 14.70 20.23
C LEU A 16 -10.52 14.37 18.80
N LEU A 17 -11.41 13.40 18.65
CA LEU A 17 -11.82 12.87 17.36
C LEU A 17 -13.18 13.42 16.97
N ASP A 18 -13.36 13.68 15.67
CA ASP A 18 -14.66 14.06 15.14
C ASP A 18 -15.69 12.91 15.28
N GLU A 19 -16.96 13.20 15.04
CA GLU A 19 -18.07 12.27 15.28
C GLU A 19 -17.98 11.01 14.40
N ALA A 20 -17.45 11.14 13.19
CA ALA A 20 -17.22 10.03 12.25
C ALA A 20 -16.11 9.09 12.74
N THR A 21 -14.99 9.65 13.20
CA THR A 21 -13.84 8.89 13.70
C THR A 21 -14.10 8.29 15.07
N SER A 22 -14.89 8.99 15.90
CA SER A 22 -15.38 8.49 17.18
C SER A 22 -16.33 7.29 17.02
N SER A 23 -17.20 7.31 16.01
CA SER A 23 -18.11 6.20 15.70
C SER A 23 -17.36 4.94 15.23
N LEU A 24 -16.27 5.13 14.46
CA LEU A 24 -15.39 4.03 14.04
C LEU A 24 -14.74 3.35 15.26
N LEU A 25 -14.19 4.12 16.19
CA LEU A 25 -13.58 3.61 17.43
C LEU A 25 -14.60 3.01 18.41
N ALA A 26 -15.80 3.56 18.48
CA ALA A 26 -16.89 3.02 19.30
C ALA A 26 -17.36 1.64 18.77
N ALA A 27 -17.31 1.40 17.46
CA ALA A 27 -17.61 0.09 16.88
C ALA A 27 -16.55 -0.96 17.25
N ILE A 28 -15.28 -0.56 17.35
CA ILE A 28 -14.13 -1.42 17.69
C ILE A 28 -14.14 -1.82 19.17
N THR A 29 -14.44 -0.88 20.07
CA THR A 29 -14.44 -1.13 21.53
C THR A 29 -15.56 -2.07 22.02
N ARG A 30 -16.58 -2.34 21.21
CA ARG A 30 -17.60 -3.36 21.51
C ARG A 30 -17.00 -4.76 21.68
N ALA A 31 -15.80 -5.02 21.14
CA ALA A 31 -15.08 -6.28 21.30
C ALA A 31 -14.32 -6.43 22.65
N ARG A 32 -14.27 -5.38 23.49
CA ARG A 32 -13.51 -5.31 24.77
C ARG A 32 -12.08 -5.88 24.69
N PRO A 33 -11.20 -5.23 23.93
CA PRO A 33 -9.79 -5.62 23.90
C PRO A 33 -9.08 -5.41 25.24
N ILE A 34 -8.03 -6.21 25.46
CA ILE A 34 -7.20 -6.16 26.68
C ILE A 34 -6.47 -4.82 26.79
N ASN A 35 -6.15 -4.17 25.67
CA ASN A 35 -5.53 -2.85 25.63
C ASN A 35 -6.23 -1.91 24.62
N PRO A 36 -7.34 -1.26 25.03
CA PRO A 36 -8.17 -0.47 24.12
C PRO A 36 -7.45 0.71 23.48
N TYR A 37 -6.50 1.33 24.18
CA TYR A 37 -5.79 2.49 23.68
C TYR A 37 -4.81 2.14 22.56
N ASP A 38 -3.95 1.12 22.77
CA ASP A 38 -2.96 0.74 21.78
C ASP A 38 -3.60 0.15 20.52
N GLU A 39 -4.68 -0.62 20.67
CA GLU A 39 -5.46 -1.12 19.53
C GLU A 39 -6.17 0.00 18.76
N SER A 40 -6.80 0.95 19.47
CA SER A 40 -7.45 2.10 18.84
C SER A 40 -6.44 2.98 18.12
N LYS A 41 -5.25 3.19 18.69
CA LYS A 41 -4.14 3.90 18.06
C LYS A 41 -3.66 3.19 16.80
N LEU A 42 -3.41 1.88 16.86
CA LEU A 42 -3.01 1.08 15.69
C LEU A 42 -4.05 1.12 14.58
N LEU A 43 -5.34 1.10 14.93
CA LEU A 43 -6.43 1.16 13.96
C LEU A 43 -6.61 2.54 13.33
N LEU A 44 -6.45 3.62 14.11
CA LEU A 44 -6.40 4.97 13.57
C LEU A 44 -5.22 5.14 12.62
N ILE A 45 -4.04 4.65 12.99
CA ILE A 45 -2.87 4.63 12.10
C ILE A 45 -3.25 3.85 10.84
N LYS A 46 -3.73 2.60 10.95
CA LYS A 46 -4.10 1.79 9.79
C LYS A 46 -5.15 2.44 8.88
N HIS A 47 -6.12 3.16 9.43
CA HIS A 47 -7.20 3.78 8.65
C HIS A 47 -6.83 5.12 8.02
N PHE A 48 -5.95 5.90 8.65
CA PHE A 48 -5.63 7.27 8.22
C PHE A 48 -4.19 7.45 7.76
N SER A 49 -3.28 6.53 8.07
CA SER A 49 -1.91 6.56 7.55
C SER A 49 -1.89 6.06 6.12
N LEU A 50 -1.07 6.71 5.29
CA LEU A 50 -0.66 6.15 4.01
C LEU A 50 0.00 4.78 4.24
N SER A 51 -0.30 3.83 3.36
CA SER A 51 0.44 2.56 3.33
C SER A 51 1.93 2.82 3.10
N THR A 52 2.80 1.90 3.53
CA THR A 52 4.24 2.01 3.24
C THR A 52 4.49 2.24 1.76
N PHE A 53 3.74 1.54 0.89
CA PHE A 53 3.79 1.73 -0.55
C PHE A 53 3.45 3.17 -0.98
N ASP A 54 2.34 3.73 -0.50
CA ASP A 54 1.91 5.08 -0.85
C ASP A 54 2.87 6.14 -0.33
N ARG A 55 3.49 5.91 0.83
CA ARG A 55 4.52 6.79 1.38
C ARG A 55 5.79 6.77 0.54
N VAL A 56 6.28 5.59 0.13
CA VAL A 56 7.42 5.48 -0.79
C VAL A 56 7.12 6.15 -2.12
N LYS A 57 5.92 5.94 -2.67
CA LYS A 57 5.46 6.63 -3.87
C LYS A 57 5.51 8.14 -3.71
N ALA A 58 4.90 8.66 -2.65
CA ALA A 58 4.83 10.08 -2.36
C ALA A 58 6.22 10.69 -2.17
N TYR A 59 7.14 9.97 -1.53
CA TYR A 59 8.53 10.39 -1.36
C TYR A 59 9.27 10.50 -2.70
N LEU A 60 9.18 9.46 -3.54
CA LEU A 60 9.86 9.44 -4.84
C LEU A 60 9.28 10.43 -5.86
N GLU A 61 8.01 10.81 -5.69
CA GLU A 61 7.31 11.79 -6.53
C GLU A 61 7.28 13.19 -5.88
N ALA A 62 7.90 13.37 -4.72
CA ALA A 62 7.87 14.63 -3.99
C ALA A 62 8.63 15.72 -4.75
N THR A 63 7.92 16.82 -5.06
CA THR A 63 8.51 18.04 -5.59
C THR A 63 8.27 19.20 -4.62
N PRO A 64 9.24 20.11 -4.45
CA PRO A 64 9.03 21.32 -3.65
C PRO A 64 7.99 22.21 -4.33
N THR A 65 7.12 22.85 -3.54
CA THR A 65 6.21 23.86 -4.08
C THR A 65 6.95 25.19 -4.26
N HIS A 66 6.42 26.07 -5.11
CA HIS A 66 7.11 27.29 -5.57
C HIS A 66 7.52 28.26 -4.44
N GLU A 67 6.89 28.16 -3.28
CA GLU A 67 7.15 29.01 -2.09
C GLU A 67 7.69 28.21 -0.89
N GLU A 68 7.90 26.90 -1.03
CA GLU A 68 8.36 26.04 0.05
C GLU A 68 9.85 26.20 0.31
N LYS A 69 10.21 26.47 1.57
CA LYS A 69 11.61 26.49 2.00
C LYS A 69 12.18 25.06 1.94
N LEU A 70 13.43 24.92 1.50
CA LEU A 70 14.11 23.61 1.41
C LEU A 70 14.12 22.83 2.74
N ALA A 71 14.24 23.52 3.87
CA ALA A 71 14.16 22.88 5.19
C ALA A 71 12.78 22.23 5.43
N MET A 72 11.70 22.91 5.04
CA MET A 72 10.34 22.39 5.15
C MET A 72 10.12 21.21 4.21
N PHE A 73 10.63 21.30 2.97
CA PHE A 73 10.59 20.20 2.02
C PHE A 73 11.32 18.97 2.56
N SER A 74 12.54 19.15 3.07
CA SER A 74 13.34 18.09 3.67
C SER A 74 12.59 17.40 4.81
N SER A 75 12.09 18.16 5.79
CA SER A 75 11.33 17.59 6.91
C SER A 75 10.06 16.88 6.47
N ARG A 76 9.34 17.41 5.48
CA ARG A 76 8.16 16.74 4.89
C ARG A 76 8.53 15.41 4.26
N THR A 77 9.63 15.35 3.50
CA THR A 77 10.07 14.10 2.86
C THR A 77 10.60 13.09 3.86
N GLU A 78 11.26 13.54 4.94
CA GLU A 78 11.75 12.68 6.03
C GLU A 78 10.61 11.93 6.72
N VAL A 79 9.49 12.61 6.99
CA VAL A 79 8.28 11.98 7.58
C VAL A 79 7.71 10.87 6.70
N LEU A 80 7.87 10.93 5.37
CA LEU A 80 7.40 9.87 4.48
C LEU A 80 8.25 8.60 4.57
N ILE A 81 9.53 8.73 4.97
CA ILE A 81 10.50 7.64 4.94
C ILE A 81 11.04 7.20 6.31
N ASP A 82 10.59 7.82 7.41
CA ASP A 82 11.13 7.63 8.76
C ASP A 82 11.26 6.15 9.19
N ASP A 83 10.25 5.34 8.88
CA ASP A 83 10.19 3.89 9.13
C ASP A 83 10.17 3.05 7.84
N VAL A 84 10.51 3.64 6.70
CA VAL A 84 10.64 2.91 5.42
C VAL A 84 12.01 2.26 5.34
N SER A 85 12.05 0.93 5.17
CA SER A 85 13.30 0.24 4.89
C SER A 85 13.69 0.35 3.41
N MET A 86 14.98 0.20 3.12
CA MET A 86 15.45 0.10 1.73
C MET A 86 14.81 -1.09 0.99
N ASN A 87 14.38 -2.14 1.70
CA ASN A 87 13.64 -3.24 1.10
C ASN A 87 12.25 -2.81 0.62
N ASP A 88 11.56 -1.93 1.34
CA ASP A 88 10.25 -1.41 0.94
C ASP A 88 10.38 -0.54 -0.32
N VAL A 89 11.44 0.26 -0.41
CA VAL A 89 11.78 1.02 -1.61
C VAL A 89 12.02 0.08 -2.80
N ARG A 90 12.78 -1.00 -2.61
CA ARG A 90 13.04 -1.99 -3.67
C ARG A 90 11.76 -2.71 -4.11
N LYS A 91 10.90 -3.13 -3.17
CA LYS A 91 9.59 -3.73 -3.49
C LYS A 91 8.74 -2.77 -4.31
N TYR A 92 8.68 -1.50 -3.92
CA TYR A 92 7.99 -0.46 -4.69
C TYR A 92 8.54 -0.35 -6.11
N CYS A 93 9.86 -0.34 -6.30
CA CYS A 93 10.47 -0.30 -7.63
C CYS A 93 10.07 -1.51 -8.49
N VAL A 94 10.07 -2.72 -7.92
CA VAL A 94 9.64 -3.94 -8.64
C VAL A 94 8.19 -3.78 -9.10
N LEU A 95 7.28 -3.35 -8.22
CA LEU A 95 5.88 -3.14 -8.60
C LEU A 95 5.73 -2.01 -9.63
N ARG A 96 6.43 -0.88 -9.48
CA ARG A 96 6.31 0.26 -10.38
C ARG A 96 6.72 -0.09 -11.82
N HIS A 97 7.77 -0.89 -11.96
CA HIS A 97 8.33 -1.25 -13.27
C HIS A 97 7.76 -2.56 -13.85
N ALA A 98 7.01 -3.33 -13.08
CA ALA A 98 6.33 -4.51 -13.59
C ALA A 98 5.26 -4.15 -14.64
N PRO A 99 4.98 -5.05 -15.62
CA PRO A 99 3.90 -4.85 -16.59
C PRO A 99 2.54 -4.65 -15.91
N PRO A 100 1.60 -3.88 -16.50
CA PRO A 100 0.30 -3.57 -15.88
C PRO A 100 -0.48 -4.79 -15.37
N GLN A 101 -0.46 -5.90 -16.12
CA GLN A 101 -1.14 -7.15 -15.76
C GLN A 101 -0.51 -7.83 -14.54
N VAL A 102 0.82 -7.75 -14.44
CA VAL A 102 1.60 -8.29 -13.31
C VAL A 102 1.38 -7.43 -12.06
N ARG A 103 1.34 -6.09 -12.21
CA ARG A 103 1.06 -5.17 -11.11
C ARG A 103 -0.29 -5.44 -10.44
N LEU A 104 -1.33 -5.67 -11.22
CA LEU A 104 -2.67 -5.97 -10.67
C LEU A 104 -2.68 -7.28 -9.88
N GLN A 105 -1.93 -8.28 -10.34
CA GLN A 105 -1.84 -9.57 -9.66
C GLN A 105 -0.98 -9.51 -8.40
N LEU A 106 0.14 -8.78 -8.43
CA LEU A 106 1.00 -8.53 -7.27
C LEU A 106 0.33 -7.61 -6.23
N ALA A 107 -0.47 -6.62 -6.65
CA ALA A 107 -1.19 -5.73 -5.74
C ALA A 107 -2.35 -6.45 -5.03
N GLY A 108 -2.92 -7.49 -5.64
CA GLY A 108 -3.88 -8.38 -5.01
C GLY A 108 -3.25 -9.47 -4.14
N SER A 109 -1.93 -9.68 -4.26
CA SER A 109 -1.18 -10.61 -3.42
C SER A 109 -0.69 -9.93 -2.15
N ARG A 110 -0.11 -10.73 -1.25
CA ARG A 110 0.40 -10.38 0.07
C ARG A 110 1.64 -9.46 0.02
N PHE A 111 1.66 -8.48 -0.89
CA PHE A 111 2.77 -7.60 -1.26
C PHE A 111 3.58 -7.10 -0.07
N ASP A 112 2.90 -6.57 0.95
CA ASP A 112 3.56 -6.02 2.13
C ASP A 112 4.29 -7.09 2.95
N SER A 113 3.76 -8.31 2.99
CA SER A 113 4.27 -9.42 3.81
C SER A 113 5.24 -10.36 3.08
N LEU A 114 5.35 -10.29 1.76
CA LEU A 114 6.29 -11.13 1.01
C LEU A 114 7.73 -10.59 1.13
N PRO A 115 8.74 -11.45 1.33
CA PRO A 115 10.14 -11.08 1.15
C PRO A 115 10.39 -10.54 -0.27
N LEU A 116 11.39 -9.66 -0.41
CA LEU A 116 11.73 -9.06 -1.70
C LEU A 116 12.07 -10.11 -2.77
N GLU A 117 12.82 -11.15 -2.39
CA GLU A 117 13.23 -12.21 -3.31
C GLU A 117 12.03 -12.98 -3.86
N ASP A 118 11.08 -13.35 -2.99
CA ASP A 118 9.86 -14.04 -3.39
C ASP A 118 9.00 -13.17 -4.31
N LEU A 119 8.93 -11.87 -4.01
CA LEU A 119 8.18 -10.90 -4.80
C LEU A 119 8.76 -10.72 -6.21
N VAL A 120 10.09 -10.71 -6.34
CA VAL A 120 10.78 -10.67 -7.64
C VAL A 120 10.51 -11.97 -8.40
N ASN A 121 10.65 -13.14 -7.76
CA ASN A 121 10.39 -14.43 -8.38
C ASN A 121 8.94 -14.54 -8.86
N GLU A 122 7.97 -14.09 -8.06
CA GLU A 122 6.57 -14.07 -8.43
C GLU A 122 6.33 -13.12 -9.61
N ALA A 123 6.91 -11.91 -9.59
CA ALA A 123 6.84 -10.96 -10.70
C ALA A 123 7.38 -11.56 -12.01
N ASP A 124 8.48 -12.30 -11.96
CA ASP A 124 9.08 -12.96 -13.12
C ASP A 124 8.19 -14.08 -13.66
N ILE A 125 7.65 -14.95 -12.79
CA ILE A 125 6.72 -16.02 -13.18
C ILE A 125 5.49 -15.43 -13.88
N LEU A 126 4.92 -14.37 -13.30
CA LEU A 126 3.74 -13.70 -13.85
C LEU A 126 4.06 -13.01 -15.19
N THR A 127 5.24 -12.41 -15.32
CA THR A 127 5.69 -11.80 -16.58
C THR A 127 5.86 -12.84 -17.67
N GLN A 128 6.47 -14.00 -17.37
CA GLN A 128 6.61 -15.09 -18.32
C GLN A 128 5.26 -15.64 -18.78
N ARG A 129 4.31 -15.83 -17.86
CA ARG A 129 2.94 -16.26 -18.19
C ARG A 129 2.23 -15.26 -19.09
N ALA A 130 2.27 -13.98 -18.75
CA ALA A 130 1.65 -12.92 -19.54
C ALA A 130 2.21 -12.88 -20.98
N ASN A 131 3.52 -13.10 -21.14
CA ASN A 131 4.15 -13.18 -22.46
C ASN A 131 3.71 -14.41 -23.27
N LEU A 132 3.57 -15.56 -22.62
CA LEU A 132 3.07 -16.79 -23.28
C LEU A 132 1.61 -16.62 -23.74
N ASP A 133 0.76 -16.03 -22.92
CA ASP A 133 -0.63 -15.77 -23.27
C ASP A 133 -0.74 -14.77 -24.42
N ALA A 134 0.06 -13.70 -24.41
CA ALA A 134 0.13 -12.74 -25.51
C ALA A 134 0.56 -13.40 -26.84
N LEU A 135 1.55 -14.30 -26.80
CA LEU A 135 1.99 -15.07 -27.96
C LEU A 135 0.91 -16.04 -28.48
N ALA A 136 0.22 -16.73 -27.58
CA ALA A 136 -0.88 -17.62 -27.94
C ALA A 136 -2.03 -16.86 -28.63
N VAL A 137 -2.39 -15.69 -28.10
CA VAL A 137 -3.40 -14.80 -28.69
C VAL A 137 -2.94 -14.31 -30.08
N ALA A 138 -1.70 -13.84 -30.21
CA ALA A 138 -1.16 -13.39 -31.50
C ALA A 138 -1.16 -14.51 -32.57
N ALA A 139 -0.84 -15.74 -32.18
CA ALA A 139 -0.85 -16.90 -33.07
C ALA A 139 -2.26 -17.25 -33.59
N VAL A 140 -3.29 -17.11 -32.75
CA VAL A 140 -4.70 -17.30 -33.15
C VAL A 140 -5.12 -16.24 -34.16
N PHE A 141 -4.77 -14.97 -33.94
CA PHE A 141 -5.11 -13.88 -34.85
C PHE A 141 -4.34 -13.93 -36.19
N SER A 142 -3.10 -14.45 -36.20
CA SER A 142 -2.33 -14.64 -37.45
C SER A 142 -2.94 -15.75 -38.33
N LYS A 143 -3.41 -16.85 -37.72
CA LYS A 143 -4.14 -17.92 -38.45
C LYS A 143 -5.50 -17.46 -38.97
N GLY A 144 -6.17 -16.53 -38.29
CA GLY A 144 -7.43 -15.93 -38.73
C GLY A 144 -7.29 -15.10 -40.02
N LYS A 145 -6.21 -14.32 -40.16
CA LYS A 145 -5.98 -13.48 -41.35
C LYS A 145 -5.68 -14.29 -42.63
N ASN A 146 -5.09 -15.48 -42.51
CA ASN A 146 -4.78 -16.33 -43.67
C ASN A 146 -5.99 -17.06 -44.27
N LYS A 147 -7.14 -17.10 -43.58
CA LYS A 147 -8.38 -17.68 -44.12
C LYS A 147 -9.15 -16.71 -45.04
N ASN A 148 -8.93 -15.40 -44.93
CA ASN A 148 -9.61 -14.39 -45.76
C ASN A 148 -8.86 -13.99 -47.04
N LYS A 149 -7.73 -14.65 -47.39
CA LYS A 149 -7.04 -14.47 -48.68
C LYS A 149 -7.28 -15.61 -49.68
N LYS A 150 -8.17 -16.55 -49.35
CA LYS A 150 -8.61 -17.63 -50.25
C LYS A 150 -10.14 -17.63 -50.36
N LYS A 151 -10.72 -16.60 -50.97
CA LYS A 151 -12.00 -16.61 -51.68
C LYS A 151 -12.27 -15.25 -52.30
#